data_AF-A0AA96QQR3-F1
#
_entry.id   AF-A0AA96QQR3-F1
#
_cell.length_a   1.000
_cell.length_b   1.000
_cell.length_c   1.000
_cell.angle_alpha   90.00
_cell.angle_beta   90.00
_cell.angle_gamma   90.00
#
_symmetry.space_group_name_H-M   'P 1'
#
loop_
_entity.id
_entity.type
_entity.pdbx_description
1 polymer ?
#
loop_
_entity_poly.entity_id
_entity_poly.type
_entity_poly.pdbx_seq_one_letter_code
_entity_poly.pdbx_strand_id
1 'polypeptide(L)'
;MKLSQLAGQQRVTDKEIQQTDEYREVVKNASEEVALLTCRIVLRGTTGALPEAASIVKAQLTAFGALRRLADDDRTMTWVPSGPGGNNAFVSLVNGDVDKFDFAPGTTVNCWEVVLLAAVLDGQVTTTDSLRAIYSSRPRDFEAELIHRLTGDALTAYDPSSSAGKPLPGDIVLFGGLDHVVMATGKAIQGPMVDPEHPTGTSVISFWPAPLVKSFGPNTRTKVDCTTIEAILEWYSANHQPLPTVTFGSPRWSQLNQ
;
A
#
# COMPACT_ATOMS: atom_id res chain seq x y z
N MET A 1 -7.12 -26.46 16.57
CA MET A 1 -5.86 -26.39 15.80
C MET A 1 -5.25 -25.02 16.10
N LYS A 2 -3.93 -24.90 16.22
CA LYS A 2 -3.31 -23.59 16.51
C LYS A 2 -2.76 -22.97 15.24
N LEU A 3 -2.80 -21.64 15.17
CA LEU A 3 -2.25 -20.89 14.04
C LEU A 3 -0.74 -21.14 13.86
N SER A 4 -0.02 -21.34 14.97
CA SER A 4 1.41 -21.71 14.95
C SER A 4 1.72 -23.02 14.22
N GLN A 5 0.74 -23.92 14.07
CA GLN A 5 0.89 -25.17 13.32
C GLN A 5 0.91 -24.95 11.80
N LEU A 6 0.42 -23.78 11.35
CA LEU A 6 0.42 -23.36 9.95
C LEU A 6 1.63 -22.47 9.61
N ALA A 7 2.36 -21.99 10.62
CA ALA A 7 3.53 -21.13 10.43
C ALA A 7 4.64 -21.85 9.65
N GLY A 8 5.25 -21.16 8.68
CA GLY A 8 6.32 -21.71 7.85
C GLY A 8 5.85 -22.63 6.70
N GLN A 9 4.56 -22.91 6.60
CA GLN A 9 4.03 -23.62 5.43
C GLN A 9 4.04 -22.71 4.20
N GLN A 10 4.46 -23.26 3.05
CA GLN A 10 4.52 -22.49 1.79
C GLN A 10 3.14 -22.02 1.34
N ARG A 11 2.11 -22.85 1.55
CA ARG A 11 0.72 -22.54 1.20
C ARG A 11 -0.17 -22.84 2.39
N VAL A 12 -0.89 -21.82 2.81
CA VAL A 12 -1.94 -21.88 3.83
C VAL A 12 -3.24 -21.37 3.21
N THR A 13 -4.29 -22.16 3.34
CA THR A 13 -5.63 -21.87 2.83
C THR A 13 -6.50 -21.17 3.88
N ASP A 14 -7.51 -20.44 3.44
CA ASP A 14 -8.47 -19.81 4.36
C ASP A 14 -9.23 -20.83 5.20
N LYS A 15 -9.51 -22.02 4.63
CA LYS A 15 -10.18 -23.10 5.36
C LYS A 15 -9.33 -23.63 6.51
N GLU A 16 -8.01 -23.72 6.34
CA GLU A 16 -7.11 -24.10 7.42
C GLU A 16 -7.06 -23.01 8.49
N ILE A 17 -6.98 -21.74 8.11
CA ILE A 17 -7.02 -20.62 9.06
C ILE A 17 -8.32 -20.64 9.87
N GLN A 18 -9.47 -20.85 9.22
CA GLN A 18 -10.79 -20.89 9.85
C GLN A 18 -10.95 -22.01 10.91
N GLN A 19 -10.13 -23.05 10.83
CA GLN A 19 -10.12 -24.15 11.79
C GLN A 19 -9.25 -23.85 13.03
N THR A 20 -8.53 -22.73 13.05
CA THR A 20 -7.66 -22.35 14.17
C THR A 20 -8.44 -21.75 15.34
N ASP A 21 -7.90 -21.89 16.55
CA ASP A 21 -8.49 -21.31 17.75
C ASP A 21 -8.43 -19.78 17.71
N GLU A 22 -7.35 -19.24 17.17
CA GLU A 22 -7.08 -17.81 17.00
C GLU A 22 -8.12 -17.16 16.08
N TYR A 23 -8.45 -17.78 14.95
CA TYR A 23 -9.53 -17.31 14.08
C TYR A 23 -10.87 -17.25 14.82
N ARG A 24 -11.21 -18.33 15.54
CA ARG A 24 -12.45 -18.41 16.33
C ARG A 24 -12.50 -17.40 17.46
N GLU A 25 -11.35 -16.96 17.96
CA GLU A 25 -11.27 -15.90 18.97
C GLU A 25 -11.57 -14.53 18.36
N VAL A 26 -10.93 -14.19 17.24
CA VAL A 26 -11.09 -12.88 16.59
C VAL A 26 -12.51 -12.70 16.04
N VAL A 27 -13.09 -13.73 15.41
CA VAL A 27 -14.42 -13.66 14.78
C VAL A 27 -15.55 -13.43 15.79
N LYS A 28 -15.32 -13.63 17.10
CA LYS A 28 -16.31 -13.27 18.15
C LYS A 28 -16.60 -11.78 18.20
N ASN A 29 -15.65 -10.94 17.78
CA ASN A 29 -15.70 -9.49 17.92
C ASN A 29 -15.42 -8.73 16.61
N ALA A 30 -15.33 -9.43 15.48
CA ALA A 30 -14.97 -8.87 14.19
C ALA A 30 -15.63 -9.65 13.03
N SER A 31 -15.65 -9.07 11.83
CA SER A 31 -16.11 -9.78 10.63
C SER A 31 -15.17 -10.94 10.28
N GLU A 32 -15.65 -11.89 9.48
CA GLU A 32 -14.85 -13.02 8.99
C GLU A 32 -13.63 -12.54 8.18
N GLU A 33 -13.80 -11.49 7.36
CA GLU A 33 -12.71 -10.87 6.61
C GLU A 33 -11.62 -10.33 7.55
N VAL A 34 -12.01 -9.58 8.59
CA VAL A 34 -11.05 -9.06 9.56
C VAL A 34 -10.36 -10.20 10.30
N ALA A 35 -11.09 -11.24 10.69
CA ALA A 35 -10.53 -12.41 11.37
C ALA A 35 -9.52 -13.17 10.50
N LEU A 36 -9.85 -13.42 9.22
CA LEU A 36 -8.93 -14.06 8.26
C LEU A 36 -7.65 -13.25 8.08
N LEU A 37 -7.78 -11.95 7.80
CA LEU A 37 -6.63 -11.08 7.58
C LEU A 37 -5.78 -10.94 8.86
N THR A 38 -6.40 -10.91 10.03
CA THR A 38 -5.70 -10.85 11.33
C THR A 38 -4.80 -12.07 11.49
N CYS A 39 -5.34 -13.26 11.24
CA CYS A 39 -4.56 -14.49 11.27
C CYS A 39 -3.44 -14.52 10.21
N ARG A 40 -3.69 -14.00 9.01
CA ARG A 40 -2.66 -13.89 7.96
C ARG A 40 -1.53 -12.93 8.35
N ILE A 41 -1.83 -11.80 9.01
CA ILE A 41 -0.81 -10.90 9.57
C ILE A 41 0.07 -11.63 10.58
N VAL A 42 -0.54 -12.39 11.50
CA VAL A 42 0.21 -13.15 12.51
C VAL A 42 1.05 -14.25 11.86
N LEU A 43 0.52 -14.96 10.86
CA LEU A 43 1.28 -16.00 10.13
C LEU A 43 2.48 -15.44 9.37
N ARG A 44 2.38 -14.20 8.87
CA ARG A 44 3.50 -13.49 8.23
C ARG A 44 4.59 -13.09 9.22
N GLY A 45 4.28 -13.06 10.53
CA GLY A 45 5.24 -12.71 11.57
C GLY A 45 5.46 -11.20 11.76
N THR A 46 4.62 -10.34 11.15
CA THR A 46 4.69 -8.88 11.29
C THR A 46 4.35 -8.41 12.71
N THR A 47 3.53 -9.17 13.43
CA THR A 47 3.27 -9.04 14.87
C THR A 47 2.91 -10.42 15.44
N GLY A 48 3.24 -10.66 16.70
CA GLY A 48 2.87 -11.89 17.42
C GLY A 48 1.51 -11.81 18.14
N ALA A 49 0.87 -10.64 18.24
CA ALA A 49 -0.31 -10.44 19.08
C ALA A 49 -1.59 -10.24 18.25
N LEU A 50 -2.62 -11.07 18.48
CA LEU A 50 -3.91 -10.98 17.77
C LEU A 50 -4.60 -9.61 17.90
N PRO A 51 -4.65 -8.94 19.09
CA PRO A 51 -5.30 -7.64 19.21
C PRO A 51 -4.60 -6.56 18.38
N GLU A 52 -3.27 -6.58 18.35
CA GLU A 52 -2.46 -5.66 17.55
C GLU A 52 -2.68 -5.91 16.05
N ALA A 53 -2.61 -7.17 15.62
CA ALA A 53 -2.89 -7.55 14.24
C ALA A 53 -4.30 -7.12 13.80
N ALA A 54 -5.32 -7.33 14.64
CA ALA A 54 -6.69 -6.93 14.33
C ALA A 54 -6.86 -5.41 14.22
N SER A 55 -6.14 -4.63 15.05
CA SER A 55 -6.10 -3.18 14.95
C SER A 55 -5.46 -2.72 13.63
N ILE A 56 -4.36 -3.37 13.24
CA ILE A 56 -3.68 -3.09 11.96
C ILE A 56 -4.62 -3.38 10.79
N VAL A 57 -5.24 -4.57 10.73
CA VAL A 57 -6.18 -4.95 9.66
C VAL A 57 -7.31 -3.94 9.50
N LYS A 58 -7.95 -3.55 10.61
CA LYS A 58 -9.05 -2.57 10.56
C LYS A 58 -8.57 -1.26 9.95
N ALA A 59 -7.40 -0.79 10.38
CA ALA A 59 -6.84 0.43 9.83
C ALA A 59 -6.49 0.28 8.33
N GLN A 60 -5.89 -0.84 7.93
CA GLN A 60 -5.57 -1.12 6.54
C GLN A 60 -6.80 -1.15 5.63
N LEU A 61 -7.88 -1.81 6.03
CA LEU A 61 -9.10 -1.92 5.22
C LEU A 61 -9.80 -0.57 5.02
N THR A 62 -9.74 0.31 6.02
CA THR A 62 -10.25 1.68 5.97
C THR A 62 -9.46 2.52 4.95
N ALA A 63 -8.12 2.58 5.07
CA ALA A 63 -7.26 3.26 4.07
C ALA A 63 -7.40 2.66 2.66
N PHE A 64 -7.48 1.34 2.55
CA PHE A 64 -7.74 0.63 1.30
C PHE A 64 -9.07 1.04 0.67
N GLY A 65 -10.14 1.12 1.47
CA GLY A 65 -11.44 1.60 1.01
C GLY A 65 -11.37 3.02 0.46
N ALA A 66 -10.63 3.92 1.12
CA ALA A 66 -10.43 5.29 0.66
C ALA A 66 -9.65 5.37 -0.65
N LEU A 67 -8.53 4.65 -0.77
CA LEU A 67 -7.75 4.64 -2.00
C LEU A 67 -8.51 3.98 -3.15
N ARG A 68 -9.30 2.94 -2.88
CA ARG A 68 -10.18 2.33 -3.87
C ARG A 68 -11.24 3.30 -4.38
N ARG A 69 -11.83 4.13 -3.52
CA ARG A 69 -12.74 5.19 -3.97
C ARG A 69 -12.04 6.20 -4.88
N LEU A 70 -10.76 6.50 -4.66
CA LEU A 70 -9.97 7.33 -5.57
C LEU A 70 -9.70 6.64 -6.91
N ALA A 71 -9.54 5.30 -6.92
CA ALA A 71 -9.35 4.53 -8.15
C ALA A 71 -10.65 4.35 -8.96
N ASP A 72 -11.79 4.28 -8.27
CA ASP A 72 -13.13 4.23 -8.88
C ASP A 72 -13.57 5.61 -9.40
N ASP A 73 -12.85 6.69 -9.07
CA ASP A 73 -13.06 8.04 -9.56
C ASP A 73 -12.23 8.28 -10.85
N ASP A 74 -12.86 8.78 -11.91
CA ASP A 74 -12.18 9.08 -13.19
C ASP A 74 -11.39 10.40 -13.17
N ARG A 75 -11.28 11.03 -12.00
CA ARG A 75 -10.51 12.26 -11.83
C ARG A 75 -9.01 12.04 -12.06
N THR A 76 -8.41 13.02 -12.73
CA THR A 76 -6.99 13.01 -13.07
C THR A 76 -6.21 14.01 -12.24
N MET A 77 -4.99 13.62 -11.86
CA MET A 77 -3.99 14.46 -11.19
C MET A 77 -2.69 14.43 -11.99
N THR A 78 -1.85 15.43 -11.79
CA THR A 78 -0.55 15.55 -12.43
C THR A 78 0.48 14.81 -11.57
N TRP A 79 1.07 13.76 -12.12
CA TRP A 79 2.11 13.01 -11.43
C TRP A 79 3.42 13.80 -11.37
N VAL A 80 4.05 13.80 -10.21
CA VAL A 80 5.43 14.27 -10.01
C VAL A 80 6.25 13.18 -9.30
N PRO A 81 7.58 13.12 -9.49
CA PRO A 81 8.44 12.16 -8.80
C PRO A 81 8.28 12.20 -7.28
N SER A 82 8.41 11.03 -6.65
CA SER A 82 8.43 10.89 -5.18
C SER A 82 9.59 11.71 -4.60
N GLY A 83 9.32 12.36 -3.46
CA GLY A 83 10.33 13.13 -2.74
C GLY A 83 9.74 14.28 -1.93
N PRO A 84 10.38 14.66 -0.82
CA PRO A 84 10.00 15.80 0.00
C PRO A 84 10.51 17.12 -0.60
N GLY A 85 9.79 18.21 -0.33
CA GLY A 85 10.15 19.55 -0.80
C GLY A 85 9.46 19.98 -2.10
N GLY A 86 8.43 19.26 -2.53
CA GLY A 86 7.52 19.73 -3.57
C GLY A 86 6.60 20.84 -3.05
N ASN A 87 6.36 21.86 -3.87
CA ASN A 87 5.30 22.84 -3.62
C ASN A 87 4.02 22.33 -4.31
N ASN A 88 3.40 21.31 -3.72
CA ASN A 88 2.25 20.61 -4.29
C ASN A 88 1.04 20.65 -3.35
N ALA A 89 -0.11 20.17 -3.84
CA ALA A 89 -1.37 20.26 -3.11
C ALA A 89 -1.36 19.45 -1.80
N PHE A 90 -0.68 18.30 -1.78
CA PHE A 90 -0.59 17.48 -0.56
C PHE A 90 0.29 18.15 0.49
N VAL A 91 1.43 18.70 0.09
CA VAL A 91 2.32 19.44 1.00
C VAL A 91 1.62 20.68 1.57
N SER A 92 0.84 21.40 0.77
CA SER A 92 0.03 22.54 1.24
C SER A 92 -0.98 22.13 2.31
N LEU A 93 -1.64 20.98 2.12
CA LEU A 93 -2.53 20.39 3.13
C LEU A 93 -1.78 20.01 4.41
N VAL A 94 -0.64 19.32 4.29
CA VAL A 94 0.17 18.89 5.44
C VAL A 94 0.71 20.08 6.23
N ASN A 95 1.14 21.14 5.54
CA ASN A 95 1.62 22.36 6.17
C ASN A 95 0.51 23.13 6.88
N GLY A 96 -0.76 22.93 6.50
CA GLY A 96 -1.90 23.69 7.02
C GLY A 96 -2.14 24.99 6.26
N ASP A 97 -1.61 25.13 5.05
CA ASP A 97 -1.85 26.27 4.17
C ASP A 97 -3.29 26.24 3.60
N VAL A 98 -3.89 25.04 3.57
CA VAL A 98 -5.29 24.79 3.17
C VAL A 98 -5.95 23.80 4.13
N ASP A 99 -7.26 23.97 4.36
CA ASP A 99 -8.04 23.09 5.26
C ASP A 99 -8.45 21.76 4.61
N LYS A 100 -8.42 21.69 3.28
CA LYS A 100 -8.91 20.55 2.50
C LYS A 100 -8.05 20.32 1.27
N PHE A 101 -7.89 19.06 0.90
CA PHE A 101 -7.25 18.72 -0.37
C PHE A 101 -8.12 19.18 -1.54
N ASP A 102 -7.59 20.04 -2.40
CA ASP A 102 -8.25 20.44 -3.64
C ASP A 102 -7.86 19.48 -4.75
N PHE A 103 -8.86 19.00 -5.47
CA PHE A 103 -8.70 18.11 -6.61
C PHE A 103 -8.90 18.83 -7.95
N ALA A 104 -8.66 20.15 -7.98
CA ALA A 104 -8.74 20.95 -9.18
C ALA A 104 -7.86 20.39 -10.32
N PRO A 105 -8.25 20.64 -11.59
CA PRO A 105 -7.42 20.27 -12.73
C PRO A 105 -5.99 20.81 -12.60
N GLY A 106 -4.99 19.93 -12.74
CA GLY A 106 -3.58 20.29 -12.61
C GLY A 106 -2.98 20.08 -11.22
N THR A 107 -3.78 19.65 -10.24
CA THR A 107 -3.30 19.21 -8.92
C THR A 107 -2.14 18.24 -9.06
N THR A 108 -0.99 18.59 -8.48
CA THR A 108 0.22 17.78 -8.49
C THR A 108 0.32 16.94 -7.24
N VAL A 109 0.65 15.66 -7.40
CA VAL A 109 0.96 14.72 -6.30
C VAL A 109 1.94 13.65 -6.77
N ASN A 110 2.64 13.01 -5.83
CA ASN A 110 3.46 11.82 -6.07
C ASN A 110 2.77 10.53 -5.57
N CYS A 111 3.43 9.38 -5.77
CA CYS A 111 2.89 8.06 -5.45
C CYS A 111 2.65 7.88 -3.94
N TRP A 112 3.59 8.34 -3.11
CA TRP A 112 3.47 8.33 -1.65
C TRP A 112 2.31 9.21 -1.17
N GLU A 113 2.19 10.40 -1.74
CA GLU A 113 1.16 11.37 -1.37
C GLU A 113 -0.25 10.86 -1.65
N VAL A 114 -0.46 10.10 -2.72
CA VAL A 114 -1.77 9.46 -2.96
C VAL A 114 -2.08 8.39 -1.92
N VAL A 115 -1.09 7.59 -1.53
CA VAL A 115 -1.25 6.57 -0.47
C VAL A 115 -1.53 7.23 0.88
N LEU A 116 -0.83 8.32 1.22
CA LEU A 116 -1.04 9.08 2.45
C LEU A 116 -2.38 9.83 2.43
N LEU A 117 -2.77 10.40 1.29
CA LEU A 117 -4.03 11.11 1.11
C LEU A 117 -5.23 10.21 1.40
N ALA A 118 -5.18 8.93 1.01
CA ALA A 118 -6.22 7.97 1.38
C ALA A 118 -6.39 7.85 2.91
N ALA A 119 -5.30 7.79 3.66
CA ALA A 119 -5.34 7.71 5.13
C ALA A 119 -5.79 9.02 5.78
N VAL A 120 -5.45 10.18 5.20
CA VAL A 120 -5.92 11.50 5.66
C VAL A 120 -7.42 11.67 5.41
N LEU A 121 -7.90 11.37 4.21
CA LEU A 121 -9.31 11.57 3.83
C LEU A 121 -10.28 10.70 4.63
N ASP A 122 -9.84 9.52 5.08
CA ASP A 122 -10.67 8.63 5.91
C ASP A 122 -10.49 8.86 7.42
N GLY A 123 -9.75 9.91 7.80
CA GLY A 123 -9.57 10.32 9.20
C GLY A 123 -8.66 9.41 10.02
N GLN A 124 -7.84 8.57 9.39
CA GLN A 124 -6.84 7.75 10.09
C GLN A 124 -5.63 8.55 10.52
N VAL A 125 -5.27 9.53 9.68
CA VAL A 125 -4.31 10.57 10.03
C VAL A 125 -5.12 11.80 10.43
N THR A 126 -5.22 12.05 11.72
CA THR A 126 -6.05 13.12 12.30
C THR A 126 -5.28 14.43 12.50
N THR A 127 -3.96 14.36 12.50
CA THR A 127 -3.05 15.50 12.65
C THR A 127 -1.96 15.42 11.59
N THR A 128 -1.53 16.56 11.04
CA THR A 128 -0.47 16.59 10.03
C THR A 128 0.92 16.84 10.61
N ASP A 129 1.07 16.97 11.93
CA ASP A 129 2.33 17.38 12.57
C ASP A 129 3.47 16.39 12.30
N SER A 130 3.25 15.08 12.45
CA SER A 130 4.27 14.07 12.16
C SER A 130 4.63 14.07 10.67
N LEU A 131 3.63 14.20 9.79
CA LEU A 131 3.87 14.34 8.35
C LEU A 131 4.67 15.61 8.04
N ARG A 132 4.31 16.75 8.61
CA ARG A 132 5.03 18.02 8.45
C ARG A 132 6.49 17.88 8.90
N ALA A 133 6.73 17.22 10.02
CA ALA A 133 8.07 16.94 10.52
C ALA A 133 8.87 16.04 9.57
N ILE A 134 8.26 14.98 9.03
CA ILE A 134 8.87 14.08 8.04
C ILE A 134 9.25 14.87 6.76
N TYR A 135 8.36 15.72 6.27
CA TYR A 135 8.63 16.59 5.12
C TYR A 135 9.70 17.67 5.39
N SER A 136 9.83 18.15 6.63
CA SER A 136 10.73 19.25 7.00
C SER A 136 12.13 18.81 7.45
N SER A 137 12.25 17.64 8.08
CA SER A 137 13.46 17.26 8.84
C SER A 137 14.54 16.54 8.02
N ARG A 138 14.18 15.75 6.97
CA ARG A 138 15.16 14.97 6.18
C ARG A 138 14.71 14.73 4.74
N PRO A 139 14.99 15.68 3.82
CA PRO A 139 14.55 15.54 2.45
C PRO A 139 15.09 14.30 1.71
N ARG A 140 16.24 13.78 2.16
CA ARG A 140 16.91 12.64 1.51
C ARG A 140 16.47 11.28 2.03
N ASP A 141 15.83 11.22 3.21
CA ASP A 141 15.46 9.97 3.90
C ASP A 141 13.93 9.84 4.09
N PHE A 142 13.15 10.68 3.41
CA PHE A 142 11.68 10.74 3.56
C PHE A 142 11.00 9.38 3.44
N GLU A 143 11.34 8.62 2.39
CA GLU A 143 10.74 7.31 2.16
C GLU A 143 11.14 6.31 3.25
N ALA A 144 12.42 6.29 3.63
CA ALA A 144 12.92 5.42 4.68
C ALA A 144 12.25 5.73 6.03
N GLU A 145 12.08 7.01 6.37
CA GLU A 145 11.39 7.44 7.59
C GLU A 145 9.90 7.07 7.57
N LEU A 146 9.21 7.24 6.42
CA LEU A 146 7.83 6.80 6.27
C LEU A 146 7.70 5.28 6.43
N ILE A 147 8.57 4.51 5.81
CA ILE A 147 8.60 3.05 5.91
C ILE A 147 8.86 2.64 7.36
N HIS A 148 9.83 3.25 8.03
CA HIS A 148 10.15 2.99 9.42
C HIS A 148 8.95 3.26 10.32
N ARG A 149 8.30 4.43 10.19
CA ARG A 149 7.14 4.79 11.01
C ARG A 149 5.92 3.91 10.73
N LEU A 150 5.62 3.65 9.46
CA LEU A 150 4.43 2.90 9.09
C LEU A 150 4.58 1.40 9.35
N THR A 151 5.76 0.83 9.11
CA THR A 151 5.93 -0.63 9.16
C THR A 151 6.84 -1.11 10.29
N GLY A 152 7.56 -0.21 10.97
CA GLY A 152 8.61 -0.60 11.93
C GLY A 152 9.74 -1.36 11.26
N ASP A 153 9.99 -1.09 9.98
CA ASP A 153 10.89 -1.85 9.09
C ASP A 153 10.51 -3.33 8.90
N ALA A 154 9.30 -3.74 9.31
CA ALA A 154 8.80 -5.09 9.16
C ALA A 154 8.28 -5.34 7.73
N LEU A 155 9.19 -5.34 6.77
CA LEU A 155 8.91 -5.61 5.37
C LEU A 155 9.08 -7.10 5.04
N THR A 156 8.20 -7.60 4.18
CA THR A 156 8.25 -8.97 3.64
C THR A 156 8.63 -8.90 2.16
N ALA A 157 9.53 -9.78 1.74
CA ALA A 157 9.86 -9.93 0.32
C ALA A 157 8.67 -10.50 -0.46
N TYR A 158 8.38 -9.93 -1.62
CA TYR A 158 7.34 -10.44 -2.49
C TYR A 158 7.71 -11.81 -3.06
N ASP A 159 6.84 -12.79 -2.86
CA ASP A 159 6.94 -14.13 -3.43
C ASP A 159 5.52 -14.63 -3.81
N PRO A 160 5.15 -14.61 -5.11
CA PRO A 160 3.83 -15.05 -5.56
C PRO A 160 3.59 -16.55 -5.37
N SER A 161 4.61 -17.35 -5.05
CA SER A 161 4.49 -18.79 -4.80
C SER A 161 4.09 -19.12 -3.35
N SER A 162 4.30 -18.18 -2.42
CA SER A 162 4.10 -18.33 -0.98
C SER A 162 2.84 -17.61 -0.49
N SER A 163 2.09 -18.19 0.46
CA SER A 163 0.97 -17.50 1.11
C SER A 163 1.44 -16.30 1.96
N ALA A 164 2.59 -16.42 2.63
CA ALA A 164 3.16 -15.34 3.44
C ALA A 164 3.88 -14.28 2.59
N GLY A 165 4.31 -14.64 1.37
CA GLY A 165 4.96 -13.75 0.40
C GLY A 165 3.99 -12.91 -0.45
N LYS A 166 2.68 -12.99 -0.18
CA LYS A 166 1.65 -12.21 -0.89
C LYS A 166 1.13 -11.06 -0.03
N PRO A 167 1.02 -9.85 -0.60
CA PRO A 167 0.44 -8.73 0.12
C PRO A 167 -1.07 -8.89 0.31
N LEU A 168 -1.55 -8.44 1.45
CA LEU A 168 -2.94 -8.39 1.87
C LEU A 168 -3.58 -7.06 1.44
N PRO A 169 -4.93 -6.95 1.43
CA PRO A 169 -5.60 -5.68 1.15
C PRO A 169 -5.12 -4.59 2.10
N GLY A 170 -4.68 -3.44 1.55
CA GLY A 170 -4.19 -2.31 2.33
C GLY A 170 -2.74 -2.41 2.81
N ASP A 171 -1.99 -3.46 2.43
CA ASP A 171 -0.53 -3.42 2.55
C ASP A 171 0.05 -2.38 1.59
N ILE A 172 1.09 -1.68 2.04
CA ILE A 172 1.93 -0.86 1.15
C ILE A 172 2.93 -1.79 0.47
N VAL A 173 3.10 -1.64 -0.85
CA VAL A 173 4.06 -2.39 -1.66
C VAL A 173 5.07 -1.42 -2.25
N LEU A 174 6.34 -1.72 -2.07
CA LEU A 174 7.49 -0.88 -2.38
C LEU A 174 8.30 -1.53 -3.49
N PHE A 175 8.71 -0.72 -4.47
CA PHE A 175 9.59 -1.12 -5.56
C PHE A 175 10.96 -0.47 -5.36
N GLY A 176 11.88 -1.18 -4.69
CA GLY A 176 13.22 -0.68 -4.39
C GLY A 176 14.03 -0.43 -5.65
N GLY A 177 14.56 0.79 -5.81
CA GLY A 177 15.25 1.24 -7.02
C GLY A 177 14.35 1.92 -8.06
N LEU A 178 13.04 2.01 -7.78
CA LEU A 178 12.06 2.68 -8.64
C LEU A 178 11.32 3.83 -7.92
N ASP A 179 11.67 4.12 -6.65
CA ASP A 179 11.09 5.18 -5.79
C ASP A 179 9.56 5.26 -5.89
N HIS A 180 8.93 4.08 -5.83
CA HIS A 180 7.50 3.92 -6.04
C HIS A 180 6.84 3.05 -4.99
N VAL A 181 5.62 3.47 -4.65
CA VAL A 181 4.74 2.81 -3.70
C VAL A 181 3.35 2.64 -4.30
N VAL A 182 2.75 1.49 -4.02
CA VAL A 182 1.36 1.18 -4.33
C VAL A 182 0.69 0.56 -3.12
N MET A 183 -0.62 0.39 -3.20
CA MET A 183 -1.37 -0.35 -2.19
C MET A 183 -1.89 -1.66 -2.77
N ALA A 184 -1.73 -2.77 -2.05
CA ALA A 184 -2.24 -4.05 -2.49
C ALA A 184 -3.77 -4.16 -2.30
N THR A 185 -4.40 -4.87 -3.23
CA THR A 185 -5.83 -5.20 -3.16
C THR A 185 -6.10 -6.53 -2.45
N GLY A 186 -5.05 -7.33 -2.20
CA GLY A 186 -5.12 -8.71 -1.72
C GLY A 186 -5.71 -9.71 -2.70
N LYS A 187 -5.92 -9.32 -3.96
CA LYS A 187 -6.47 -10.17 -5.03
C LYS A 187 -5.40 -10.45 -6.09
N ALA A 188 -5.60 -11.54 -6.82
CA ALA A 188 -4.86 -11.83 -8.04
C ALA A 188 -5.79 -11.64 -9.24
N ILE A 189 -5.29 -10.99 -10.30
CA ILE A 189 -5.93 -10.95 -11.61
C ILE A 189 -5.43 -12.15 -12.40
N GLN A 190 -6.37 -12.98 -12.88
CA GLN A 190 -6.07 -14.14 -13.70
C GLN A 190 -6.08 -13.73 -15.17
N GLY A 191 -5.09 -14.15 -15.93
CA GLY A 191 -5.01 -13.89 -17.36
C GLY A 191 -3.87 -14.68 -18.01
N PRO A 192 -3.88 -14.81 -19.35
CA PRO A 192 -2.91 -15.62 -20.07
C PRO A 192 -1.54 -14.92 -20.21
N MET A 193 -1.47 -13.60 -20.05
CA MET A 193 -0.28 -12.78 -20.29
C MET A 193 -0.25 -11.56 -19.37
N VAL A 194 0.96 -11.07 -19.08
CA VAL A 194 1.17 -9.76 -18.47
C VAL A 194 1.27 -8.74 -19.61
N ASP A 195 0.23 -7.96 -19.81
CA ASP A 195 0.23 -6.81 -20.72
C ASP A 195 -0.35 -5.61 -19.96
N PRO A 196 0.19 -4.38 -20.10
CA PRO A 196 -0.43 -3.17 -19.54
C PRO A 196 -1.95 -3.08 -19.70
N GLU A 197 -2.50 -3.50 -20.85
CA GLU A 197 -3.95 -3.46 -21.10
C GLU A 197 -4.70 -4.63 -20.45
N HIS A 198 -3.99 -5.71 -20.07
CA HIS A 198 -4.52 -6.93 -19.48
C HIS A 198 -3.60 -7.45 -18.36
N PRO A 199 -3.42 -6.71 -17.26
CA PRO A 199 -2.41 -7.02 -16.28
C PRO A 199 -2.78 -8.30 -15.51
N THR A 200 -1.92 -9.32 -15.58
CA THR A 200 -2.05 -10.57 -14.81
C THR A 200 -1.14 -10.53 -13.59
N GLY A 201 -1.55 -11.14 -12.49
CA GLY A 201 -0.73 -11.25 -11.27
C GLY A 201 -1.34 -10.59 -10.04
N THR A 202 -0.51 -10.18 -9.08
CA THR A 202 -0.97 -9.61 -7.81
C THR A 202 -1.45 -8.17 -8.01
N SER A 203 -2.74 -7.94 -7.76
CA SER A 203 -3.39 -6.67 -8.06
C SER A 203 -3.11 -5.60 -7.02
N VAL A 204 -2.78 -4.40 -7.51
CA VAL A 204 -2.43 -3.22 -6.73
C VAL A 204 -3.16 -2.00 -7.26
N ILE A 205 -3.38 -1.01 -6.40
CA ILE A 205 -3.85 0.33 -6.75
C ILE A 205 -2.65 1.26 -6.79
N SER A 206 -2.42 1.89 -7.94
CA SER A 206 -1.23 2.68 -8.25
C SER A 206 -1.61 4.07 -8.74
N PHE A 207 -0.91 5.09 -8.25
CA PHE A 207 -0.86 6.40 -8.89
C PHE A 207 0.42 6.52 -9.72
N TRP A 208 0.51 5.64 -10.72
CA TRP A 208 1.54 5.67 -11.75
C TRP A 208 0.85 5.38 -13.07
N PRO A 209 0.97 6.26 -14.08
CA PRO A 209 0.46 5.94 -15.41
C PRO A 209 1.16 4.76 -16.10
N ALA A 210 2.33 4.31 -15.65
CA ALA A 210 2.95 3.08 -16.13
C ALA A 210 2.33 1.89 -15.37
N PRO A 211 2.05 0.76 -16.04
CA PRO A 211 2.47 0.42 -17.40
C PRO A 211 1.56 0.95 -18.52
N LEU A 212 0.41 1.55 -18.20
CA LEU A 212 -0.63 1.96 -19.16
C LEU A 212 -0.14 3.01 -20.18
N VAL A 213 0.87 3.81 -19.82
CA VAL A 213 1.48 4.83 -20.67
C VAL A 213 2.99 4.58 -20.78
N LYS A 214 3.44 4.13 -21.97
CA LYS A 214 4.85 3.78 -22.22
C LYS A 214 5.79 5.00 -22.26
N SER A 215 5.31 6.14 -22.74
CA SER A 215 6.07 7.40 -22.80
C SER A 215 5.70 8.28 -21.61
N PHE A 216 6.27 7.98 -20.45
CA PHE A 216 5.94 8.62 -19.19
C PHE A 216 7.09 9.48 -18.66
N GLY A 217 6.74 10.60 -18.02
CA GLY A 217 7.68 11.43 -17.27
C GLY A 217 6.99 12.39 -16.30
N PRO A 218 7.77 13.23 -15.57
CA PRO A 218 7.23 14.25 -14.69
C PRO A 218 6.17 15.11 -15.38
N ASN A 219 5.11 15.45 -14.65
CA ASN A 219 3.94 16.21 -15.10
C ASN A 219 2.96 15.46 -16.02
N THR A 220 3.06 14.14 -16.10
CA THR A 220 2.05 13.33 -16.82
C THR A 220 0.73 13.36 -16.04
N ARG A 221 -0.38 13.68 -16.72
CA ARG A 221 -1.71 13.56 -16.14
C ARG A 221 -2.14 12.10 -16.16
N THR A 222 -2.53 11.58 -15.00
CA THR A 222 -3.04 10.22 -14.83
C THR A 222 -4.16 10.20 -13.81
N LYS A 223 -4.87 9.08 -13.71
CA LYS A 223 -5.69 8.77 -12.53
C LYS A 223 -5.01 7.72 -11.65
N VAL A 224 -5.56 7.53 -10.46
CA VAL A 224 -5.30 6.36 -9.64
C VAL A 224 -6.00 5.19 -10.31
N ASP A 225 -5.32 4.07 -10.53
CA ASP A 225 -5.92 2.92 -11.22
C ASP A 225 -5.38 1.59 -10.69
N CYS A 226 -6.08 0.51 -11.04
CA CYS A 226 -5.67 -0.84 -10.75
C CYS A 226 -4.67 -1.36 -11.80
N THR A 227 -3.61 -2.02 -11.34
CA THR A 227 -2.67 -2.77 -12.18
C THR A 227 -2.15 -3.99 -11.40
N THR A 228 -1.03 -4.57 -11.80
CA THR A 228 -0.36 -5.64 -11.06
C THR A 228 1.11 -5.32 -10.79
N ILE A 229 1.66 -5.95 -9.74
CA ILE A 229 3.10 -5.90 -9.45
C ILE A 229 3.90 -6.36 -10.68
N GLU A 230 3.47 -7.44 -11.30
CA GLU A 230 4.09 -8.04 -12.48
C GLU A 230 4.11 -7.08 -13.67
N ALA A 231 3.03 -6.34 -13.92
CA ALA A 231 2.99 -5.40 -15.04
C ALA A 231 3.90 -4.18 -14.81
N ILE A 232 4.05 -3.73 -13.57
CA ILE A 232 5.03 -2.68 -13.20
C ILE A 232 6.47 -3.21 -13.39
N LEU A 233 6.75 -4.44 -12.95
CA LEU A 233 8.07 -5.07 -13.13
C LEU A 233 8.42 -5.26 -14.60
N GLU A 234 7.46 -5.68 -15.43
CA GLU A 234 7.65 -5.82 -16.87
C GLU A 234 7.94 -4.48 -17.54
N TRP A 235 7.21 -3.42 -17.18
CA TRP A 235 7.52 -2.07 -17.66
C TRP A 235 8.93 -1.64 -17.26
N TYR A 236 9.33 -1.88 -16.01
CA TYR A 236 10.68 -1.51 -15.57
C TYR A 236 11.75 -2.29 -16.32
N SER A 237 11.57 -3.60 -16.51
CA SER A 237 12.53 -4.48 -17.17
C SER A 237 12.88 -4.03 -18.60
N ALA A 238 11.88 -3.48 -19.30
CA ALA A 238 12.00 -2.99 -20.66
C ALA A 238 12.79 -1.65 -20.76
N ASN A 239 12.88 -0.89 -19.67
CA ASN A 239 13.48 0.44 -19.64
C ASN A 239 14.78 0.51 -18.82
N HIS A 240 14.95 -0.39 -17.85
CA HIS A 240 15.99 -0.31 -16.83
C HIS A 240 16.47 -1.70 -16.38
N GLN A 241 17.71 -1.78 -15.93
CA GLN A 241 18.32 -2.95 -15.29
C GLN A 241 19.26 -2.48 -14.18
N PRO A 242 19.40 -3.22 -13.05
CA PRO A 242 18.73 -4.48 -12.71
C PRO A 242 17.27 -4.27 -12.25
N LEU A 243 16.46 -5.35 -12.26
CA LEU A 243 15.08 -5.34 -11.74
C LEU A 243 15.01 -4.85 -10.28
N PRO A 244 13.97 -4.10 -9.91
CA PRO A 244 13.79 -3.62 -8.56
C PRO A 244 13.42 -4.76 -7.62
N THR A 245 13.81 -4.63 -6.35
CA THR A 245 13.32 -5.52 -5.30
C THR A 245 11.90 -5.13 -4.91
N VAL A 246 10.99 -6.10 -4.81
CA VAL A 246 9.61 -5.84 -4.36
C VAL A 246 9.44 -6.32 -2.94
N THR A 247 9.02 -5.41 -2.07
CA THR A 247 8.71 -5.69 -0.67
C THR A 247 7.37 -5.10 -0.28
N PHE A 248 6.78 -5.57 0.81
CA PHE A 248 5.51 -5.05 1.29
C PHE A 248 5.41 -5.12 2.81
N GLY A 249 4.56 -4.27 3.38
CA GLY A 249 4.35 -4.22 4.83
C GLY A 249 2.96 -3.71 5.19
N SER A 250 2.54 -4.01 6.41
CA SER A 250 1.25 -3.54 6.92
C SER A 250 1.42 -2.20 7.64
N PRO A 251 0.85 -1.10 7.11
CA PRO A 251 1.01 0.22 7.71
C PRO A 251 0.26 0.34 9.03
N ARG A 252 0.94 0.95 10.01
CA ARG A 252 0.42 1.39 11.30
C ARG A 252 0.11 2.88 11.21
N TRP A 253 -1.00 3.23 10.58
CA TRP A 253 -1.38 4.62 10.30
C TRP A 253 -1.39 5.54 11.54
N SER A 254 -1.71 4.98 12.71
CA SER A 254 -1.70 5.72 13.98
C SER A 254 -0.31 6.24 14.39
N GLN A 255 0.77 5.71 13.84
CA GLN A 255 2.13 6.22 14.07
C GLN A 255 2.36 7.59 13.41
N LEU A 256 1.50 8.01 12.49
CA LEU A 256 1.52 9.34 11.88
C LEU A 256 0.74 10.40 12.68
N ASN A 257 0.16 10.04 13.83
CA ASN A 257 -0.53 10.96 14.73
C ASN A 257 0.26 11.26 16.02
N GLN A 258 1.55 10.90 16.06
CA GLN A 258 2.43 11.03 17.24
C GLN A 258 3.34 12.25 17.17
#